data_AF-A0A669CRB2-F1
#
_entry.id   AF-A0A669CRB2-F1
#
_cell.length_a   1.000
_cell.length_b   1.000
_cell.length_c   1.000
_cell.angle_alpha   90.00
_cell.angle_beta   90.00
_cell.angle_gamma   90.00
#
_symmetry.space_group_name_H-M   'P 1'
#
loop_
_entity.id
_entity.type
_entity.pdbx_description
1 polymer ?
#
loop_
_entity_poly.entity_id
_entity_poly.type
_entity_poly.pdbx_seq_one_letter_code
_entity_poly.pdbx_strand_id
1 'polypeptide(L)'
;MAAGRLSFSNITALAPMVRVGTLPMRLLALDYGADVVYCEELIDIKMAQCQRVVNEVLETVDFVAPDDRVMFRTCEREKGNVVFQMGGMGAALLSDPDKIEAILRTLVTGVSIPVTCKIRILPSLEETISLVRRIEKTGAAAVAVHGRFKEERPRHPVHCDYIQAVAQAVSIPVIANGGSLDHVKTNADIEEFRKVTGASSVMLARAAMWNASVFRSQGALPLEKIMEDYLKYAIRYDNNAFNTKYCLCQMLRDKVESPLGKQVQAAQTNAEISEAYGLQEFYRQTQEQLQARRDALQSGSQPERPVTDGDVTTMAVKFERREYPPQITPKMFLLEWSRKEKLEQPQYETVQRAQDRAFQSTVTVAQKKYRSSLWEKSKKFAEQAAAIVCLRVLGVPEGRIGEEDSGLVCKRKREGKDGSLHGSRAPHLPGGGVLCL
;
A
#
# COMPACT_ATOMS: atom_id res chain seq x y z
N MET A 1 -22.78 12.91 -14.64
CA MET A 1 -22.15 12.04 -15.65
C MET A 1 -21.96 10.68 -15.01
N ALA A 2 -22.42 9.59 -15.61
CA ALA A 2 -22.08 8.26 -15.13
C ALA A 2 -20.57 8.05 -15.27
N ALA A 3 -19.92 7.42 -14.28
CA ALA A 3 -18.48 7.17 -14.35
C ALA A 3 -18.16 6.33 -15.59
N GLY A 4 -17.38 6.89 -16.52
CA GLY A 4 -17.01 6.21 -17.75
C GLY A 4 -16.27 4.91 -17.46
N ARG A 5 -16.67 3.82 -18.13
CA ARG A 5 -15.98 2.54 -18.03
C ARG A 5 -14.58 2.70 -18.60
N LEU A 6 -13.56 2.34 -17.81
CA LEU A 6 -12.15 2.52 -18.15
C LEU A 6 -11.84 1.84 -19.51
N SER A 7 -11.38 2.64 -20.48
CA SER A 7 -11.06 2.18 -21.84
C SER A 7 -9.59 1.77 -21.92
N PHE A 8 -9.30 0.70 -22.65
CA PHE A 8 -7.93 0.21 -22.90
C PHE A 8 -7.45 0.44 -24.33
N SER A 9 -8.19 1.21 -25.12
CA SER A 9 -7.84 1.55 -26.50
C SER A 9 -7.23 2.95 -26.60
N ASN A 10 -6.12 3.08 -27.34
CA ASN A 10 -5.38 4.32 -27.55
C ASN A 10 -4.91 4.99 -26.25
N ILE A 11 -4.51 4.20 -25.25
CA ILE A 11 -3.98 4.68 -23.97
C ILE A 11 -2.47 4.47 -23.83
N THR A 12 -1.86 5.30 -22.99
CA THR A 12 -0.55 5.09 -22.40
C THR A 12 -0.69 4.65 -20.94
N ALA A 13 0.06 3.63 -20.53
CA ALA A 13 -0.07 3.04 -19.20
C ALA A 13 1.26 2.93 -18.44
N LEU A 14 1.25 3.25 -17.14
CA LEU A 14 2.30 2.83 -16.22
C LEU A 14 2.15 1.33 -15.93
N ALA A 15 3.22 0.56 -16.16
CA ALA A 15 3.23 -0.88 -15.94
C ALA A 15 3.24 -1.26 -14.45
N PRO A 16 2.70 -2.45 -14.08
CA PRO A 16 2.86 -2.98 -12.73
C PRO A 16 4.33 -3.26 -12.46
N MET A 17 4.85 -2.70 -11.37
CA MET A 17 6.25 -2.81 -10.96
C MET A 17 6.34 -2.93 -9.45
N VAL A 18 6.81 -4.08 -8.95
CA VAL A 18 7.00 -4.34 -7.51
C VAL A 18 7.88 -3.27 -6.86
N ARG A 19 7.46 -2.75 -5.71
CA ARG A 19 7.96 -1.55 -4.99
C ARG A 19 7.77 -0.22 -5.71
N VAL A 20 7.87 -0.16 -7.03
CA VAL A 20 7.82 1.12 -7.78
C VAL A 20 6.38 1.63 -7.94
N GLY A 21 5.42 0.73 -8.16
CA GLY A 21 4.00 1.04 -8.41
C GLY A 21 3.19 1.49 -7.19
N THR A 22 3.82 2.08 -6.18
CA THR A 22 3.15 2.68 -5.02
C THR A 22 2.47 4.01 -5.40
N LEU A 23 1.57 4.51 -4.54
CA LEU A 23 0.74 5.70 -4.83
C LEU A 23 1.56 6.92 -5.34
N PRO A 24 2.74 7.27 -4.77
CA PRO A 24 3.51 8.41 -5.25
C PRO A 24 3.92 8.32 -6.73
N MET A 25 4.32 7.14 -7.21
CA MET A 25 4.68 6.96 -8.62
C MET A 25 3.46 6.99 -9.53
N ARG A 26 2.33 6.43 -9.09
CA ARG A 26 1.10 6.41 -9.88
C ARG A 26 0.55 7.82 -10.09
N LEU A 27 0.49 8.63 -9.02
CA LEU A 27 0.08 10.03 -9.14
C LEU A 27 1.06 10.86 -9.98
N LEU A 28 2.37 10.63 -9.84
CA LEU A 28 3.38 11.30 -10.65
C LEU A 28 3.27 10.94 -12.15
N ALA A 29 2.96 9.68 -12.47
CA ALA A 29 2.73 9.27 -13.86
C ALA A 29 1.46 9.90 -14.44
N LEU A 30 0.37 9.99 -13.65
CA LEU A 30 -0.87 10.68 -14.04
C LEU A 30 -0.63 12.18 -14.29
N ASP A 31 0.08 12.86 -13.38
CA ASP A 31 0.43 14.29 -13.54
C ASP A 31 1.25 14.56 -14.81
N TYR A 32 2.04 13.58 -15.26
CA TYR A 32 2.79 13.65 -16.51
C TYR A 32 2.06 13.08 -17.73
N GLY A 33 0.79 12.68 -17.61
CA GLY A 33 -0.06 12.32 -18.76
C GLY A 33 -0.15 10.83 -19.08
N ALA A 34 0.18 9.93 -18.15
CA ALA A 34 -0.25 8.53 -18.29
C ALA A 34 -1.78 8.46 -18.15
N ASP A 35 -2.46 7.75 -19.05
CA ASP A 35 -3.92 7.61 -19.00
C ASP A 35 -4.36 6.58 -17.95
N VAL A 36 -3.51 5.56 -17.72
CA VAL A 36 -3.80 4.42 -16.83
C VAL A 36 -2.59 4.05 -15.99
N VAL A 37 -2.79 3.73 -14.72
CA VAL A 37 -1.71 3.40 -13.79
C VAL A 37 -1.93 2.09 -13.06
N TYR A 38 -1.10 1.09 -13.35
CA TYR A 38 -1.13 -0.18 -12.64
C TYR A 38 -0.40 -0.05 -11.31
N CYS A 39 -0.95 -0.61 -10.24
CA CYS A 39 -0.21 -0.78 -9.00
C CYS A 39 0.86 -1.87 -9.11
N GLU A 40 1.69 -2.01 -8.07
CA GLU A 40 2.55 -3.18 -7.96
C GLU A 40 1.77 -4.50 -7.91
N GLU A 41 2.41 -5.62 -8.25
CA GLU A 41 1.80 -6.94 -8.14
C GLU A 41 1.58 -7.29 -6.66
N LEU A 42 0.32 -7.43 -6.26
CA LEU A 42 -0.08 -7.70 -4.89
C LEU A 42 -0.57 -9.14 -4.74
N ILE A 43 0.09 -9.90 -3.85
CA ILE A 43 -0.23 -11.32 -3.63
C ILE A 43 -1.63 -11.48 -3.05
N ASP A 44 -2.48 -12.21 -3.76
CA ASP A 44 -3.87 -12.53 -3.43
C ASP A 44 -4.08 -12.98 -1.98
N ILE A 45 -3.31 -13.96 -1.51
CA ILE A 45 -3.37 -14.51 -0.14
C ILE A 45 -3.04 -13.45 0.92
N LYS A 46 -2.21 -12.45 0.60
CA LYS A 46 -1.91 -11.33 1.50
C LYS A 46 -3.00 -10.27 1.45
N MET A 47 -3.54 -9.95 0.27
CA MET A 47 -4.66 -9.01 0.14
C MET A 47 -5.93 -9.53 0.81
N ALA A 48 -6.19 -10.83 0.76
CA ALA A 48 -7.32 -11.48 1.46
C ALA A 48 -7.23 -11.40 3.00
N GLN A 49 -6.07 -11.04 3.56
CA GLN A 49 -5.85 -10.82 4.99
C GLN A 49 -5.93 -9.33 5.38
N CYS A 50 -6.07 -8.42 4.41
CA CYS A 50 -6.04 -6.98 4.64
C CYS A 50 -7.41 -6.44 5.03
N GLN A 51 -7.42 -5.51 5.99
CA GLN A 51 -8.57 -4.68 6.30
C GLN A 51 -8.57 -3.43 5.42
N ARG A 52 -9.70 -3.11 4.78
CA ARG A 52 -9.92 -1.80 4.15
C ARG A 52 -10.16 -0.75 5.24
N VAL A 53 -9.34 0.29 5.24
CA VAL A 53 -9.37 1.42 6.18
C VAL A 53 -9.55 2.71 5.37
N VAL A 54 -10.48 3.57 5.76
CA VAL A 54 -10.54 4.95 5.27
C VAL A 54 -9.60 5.76 6.14
N ASN A 55 -8.64 6.44 5.53
CA ASN A 55 -7.62 7.22 6.20
C ASN A 55 -7.90 8.70 5.96
N GLU A 56 -8.73 9.29 6.84
CA GLU A 56 -9.18 10.68 6.73
C GLU A 56 -8.04 11.70 6.88
N VAL A 57 -6.94 11.33 7.53
CA VAL A 57 -5.74 12.18 7.68
C VAL A 57 -5.06 12.39 6.32
N LEU A 58 -4.90 11.32 5.54
CA LEU A 58 -4.25 11.34 4.22
C LEU A 58 -5.22 11.48 3.03
N GLU A 59 -6.52 11.47 3.29
CA GLU A 59 -7.59 11.36 2.27
C GLU A 59 -7.41 10.13 1.36
N THR A 60 -7.00 8.99 1.94
CA THR A 60 -6.76 7.73 1.22
C THR A 60 -7.68 6.59 1.66
N VAL A 61 -7.76 5.57 0.81
CA VAL A 61 -8.23 4.23 1.20
C VAL A 61 -7.01 3.31 1.25
N ASP A 62 -6.76 2.76 2.43
CA ASP A 62 -5.63 1.90 2.72
C ASP A 62 -6.12 0.46 2.92
N PHE A 63 -5.39 -0.50 2.37
CA PHE A 63 -5.56 -1.93 2.65
C PHE A 63 -4.42 -2.36 3.56
N VAL A 64 -4.76 -2.59 4.82
CA VAL A 64 -3.79 -2.77 5.91
C VAL A 64 -3.75 -4.23 6.33
N ALA A 65 -2.58 -4.85 6.26
CA ALA A 65 -2.38 -6.23 6.67
C ALA A 65 -2.45 -6.38 8.21
N PRO A 66 -2.56 -7.62 8.74
CA PRO A 66 -2.68 -7.84 10.19
C PRO A 66 -1.47 -7.37 11.01
N ASP A 67 -0.30 -7.19 10.37
CA ASP A 67 0.95 -6.62 10.90
C ASP A 67 0.99 -5.07 10.82
N ASP A 68 -0.18 -4.45 10.60
CA ASP A 68 -0.42 -3.01 10.39
C ASP A 68 0.37 -2.38 9.21
N ARG A 69 1.00 -3.19 8.34
CA ARG A 69 1.61 -2.73 7.09
C ARG A 69 0.54 -2.40 6.06
N VAL A 70 0.59 -1.20 5.49
CA VAL A 70 -0.19 -0.82 4.32
C VAL A 70 0.32 -1.62 3.10
N MET A 71 -0.52 -2.51 2.57
CA MET A 71 -0.22 -3.32 1.38
C MET A 71 -0.62 -2.61 0.08
N PHE A 72 -1.70 -1.84 0.11
CA PHE A 72 -2.13 -0.99 -0.99
C PHE A 72 -2.73 0.31 -0.43
N ARG A 73 -2.42 1.43 -1.07
CA ARG A 73 -2.96 2.76 -0.74
C ARG A 73 -3.41 3.40 -2.04
N THR A 74 -4.63 3.93 -2.06
CA THR A 74 -5.25 4.61 -3.21
C THR A 74 -5.98 5.87 -2.76
N CYS A 75 -6.24 6.81 -3.66
CA CYS A 75 -6.98 8.04 -3.38
C CYS A 75 -7.90 8.43 -4.52
N GLU A 76 -8.81 9.37 -4.29
CA GLU A 76 -9.82 9.80 -5.28
C GLU A 76 -9.18 10.33 -6.58
N ARG A 77 -7.93 10.83 -6.54
CA ARG A 77 -7.23 11.41 -7.71
C ARG A 77 -6.86 10.41 -8.80
N GLU A 78 -6.75 9.12 -8.49
CA GLU A 78 -6.43 8.06 -9.48
C GLU A 78 -7.65 7.17 -9.79
N LYS A 79 -8.82 7.52 -9.27
CA LYS A 79 -10.07 6.78 -9.47
C LYS A 79 -10.53 6.90 -10.92
N GLY A 80 -10.77 5.75 -11.55
CA GLY A 80 -11.03 5.69 -12.99
C GLY A 80 -9.76 5.64 -13.86
N ASN A 81 -8.56 5.66 -13.26
CA ASN A 81 -7.28 5.46 -13.95
C ASN A 81 -6.44 4.33 -13.34
N VAL A 82 -6.64 3.98 -12.06
CA VAL A 82 -5.88 2.94 -11.37
C VAL A 82 -6.35 1.52 -11.71
N VAL A 83 -5.40 0.65 -12.04
CA VAL A 83 -5.60 -0.79 -12.20
C VAL A 83 -4.97 -1.52 -11.03
N PHE A 84 -5.79 -2.31 -10.33
CA PHE A 84 -5.37 -3.15 -9.22
C PHE A 84 -4.81 -4.47 -9.77
N GLN A 85 -3.50 -4.66 -9.68
CA GLN A 85 -2.80 -5.87 -10.12
C GLN A 85 -2.77 -6.89 -8.98
N MET A 86 -3.52 -7.98 -9.12
CA MET A 86 -3.35 -9.17 -8.28
C MET A 86 -2.31 -10.10 -8.88
N GLY A 87 -1.56 -10.77 -8.01
CA GLY A 87 -0.58 -11.79 -8.35
C GLY A 87 -0.71 -13.01 -7.45
N GLY A 88 -0.05 -14.10 -7.84
CA GLY A 88 -0.05 -15.36 -7.08
C GLY A 88 0.81 -16.45 -7.69
N MET A 89 0.86 -16.55 -9.03
CA MET A 89 1.74 -17.51 -9.75
C MET A 89 2.49 -16.91 -10.95
N GLY A 90 2.11 -15.71 -11.42
CA GLY A 90 2.77 -15.01 -12.53
C GLY A 90 3.02 -15.91 -13.76
N ALA A 91 4.23 -15.86 -14.30
CA ALA A 91 4.64 -16.65 -15.48
C ALA A 91 4.73 -18.18 -15.25
N ALA A 92 4.41 -18.70 -14.06
CA ALA A 92 4.17 -20.14 -13.87
C ALA A 92 2.77 -20.57 -14.33
N LEU A 93 1.81 -19.64 -14.38
CA LEU A 93 0.44 -19.94 -14.82
C LEU A 93 0.33 -20.14 -16.34
N LEU A 94 1.29 -19.62 -17.10
CA LEU A 94 1.35 -19.70 -18.58
C LEU A 94 1.40 -21.13 -19.12
N SER A 95 1.85 -22.11 -18.33
CA SER A 95 1.85 -23.54 -18.70
C SER A 95 0.53 -24.26 -18.38
N ASP A 96 -0.47 -23.56 -17.84
CA ASP A 96 -1.80 -24.11 -17.50
C ASP A 96 -2.91 -23.19 -18.04
N PRO A 97 -3.17 -23.21 -19.36
CA PRO A 97 -4.18 -22.33 -19.98
C PRO A 97 -5.62 -22.61 -19.53
N ASP A 98 -5.91 -23.84 -19.09
CA ASP A 98 -7.22 -24.21 -18.54
C ASP A 98 -7.48 -23.49 -17.21
N LYS A 99 -6.46 -23.41 -16.35
CA LYS A 99 -6.52 -22.65 -15.11
C LYS A 99 -6.53 -21.14 -15.33
N ILE A 100 -5.82 -20.62 -16.34
CA ILE A 100 -5.96 -19.21 -16.78
C ILE A 100 -7.41 -18.91 -17.11
N GLU A 101 -8.03 -19.76 -17.95
CA GLU A 101 -9.41 -19.58 -18.38
C GLU A 101 -10.41 -19.67 -17.21
N ALA A 102 -10.25 -20.65 -16.32
CA ALA A 102 -11.10 -20.82 -15.14
C ALA A 102 -11.03 -19.60 -14.19
N ILE A 103 -9.83 -19.07 -13.92
CA ILE A 103 -9.67 -17.89 -13.06
C ILE A 103 -10.27 -16.65 -13.74
N LEU A 104 -9.95 -16.39 -15.01
CA LEU A 104 -10.47 -15.23 -15.72
C LEU A 104 -12.00 -15.24 -15.84
N ARG A 105 -12.62 -16.37 -16.18
CA ARG A 105 -14.10 -16.52 -16.19
C ARG A 105 -14.71 -16.24 -14.82
N THR A 106 -14.08 -16.72 -13.75
CA THR A 106 -14.54 -16.49 -12.37
C THR A 106 -14.47 -15.00 -12.01
N LEU A 107 -13.40 -14.29 -12.39
CA LEU A 107 -13.28 -12.85 -12.13
C LEU A 107 -14.25 -12.04 -13.00
N VAL A 108 -14.30 -12.26 -14.31
CA VAL A 108 -15.16 -11.51 -15.25
C VAL A 108 -16.64 -11.61 -14.87
N THR A 109 -17.08 -12.76 -14.35
CA THR A 109 -18.46 -12.93 -13.85
C THR A 109 -18.65 -12.45 -12.41
N GLY A 110 -17.60 -12.46 -11.59
CA GLY A 110 -17.65 -12.16 -10.16
C GLY A 110 -17.47 -10.69 -9.76
N VAL A 111 -16.95 -9.82 -10.64
CA VAL A 111 -16.76 -8.39 -10.34
C VAL A 111 -17.44 -7.47 -11.37
N SER A 112 -17.95 -6.32 -10.92
CA SER A 112 -18.61 -5.32 -11.78
C SER A 112 -17.66 -4.43 -12.58
N ILE A 113 -16.35 -4.67 -12.46
CA ILE A 113 -15.28 -3.86 -13.05
C ILE A 113 -14.59 -4.60 -14.20
N PRO A 114 -13.99 -3.90 -15.18
CA PRO A 114 -13.19 -4.56 -16.21
C PRO A 114 -12.09 -5.44 -15.60
N VAL A 115 -11.93 -6.63 -16.14
CA VAL A 115 -10.84 -7.56 -15.82
C VAL A 115 -9.89 -7.62 -17.01
N THR A 116 -8.60 -7.45 -16.76
CA THR A 116 -7.52 -7.56 -17.76
C THR A 116 -6.50 -8.61 -17.30
N CYS A 117 -5.56 -8.97 -18.17
CA CYS A 117 -4.41 -9.79 -17.76
C CYS A 117 -3.12 -9.33 -18.45
N LYS A 118 -1.98 -9.53 -17.77
CA LYS A 118 -0.65 -9.24 -18.30
C LYS A 118 0.16 -10.52 -18.50
N ILE A 119 0.51 -10.83 -19.75
CA ILE A 119 1.25 -12.05 -20.10
C ILE A 119 2.68 -11.74 -20.60
N ARG A 120 3.49 -12.78 -20.68
CA ARG A 120 4.65 -12.89 -21.57
C ARG A 120 4.29 -13.79 -22.75
N ILE A 121 5.02 -13.64 -23.85
CA ILE A 121 4.89 -14.52 -25.02
C ILE A 121 5.40 -15.94 -24.71
N LEU A 122 4.83 -16.93 -25.40
CA LEU A 122 5.18 -18.35 -25.32
C LEU A 122 6.23 -18.71 -26.39
N PRO A 123 6.94 -19.86 -26.28
CA PRO A 123 8.05 -20.22 -27.18
C PRO A 123 7.72 -20.22 -28.66
N SER A 124 6.45 -20.42 -29.05
CA SER A 124 5.98 -20.23 -30.41
C SER A 124 4.89 -19.15 -30.54
N LEU A 125 4.79 -18.60 -31.75
CA LEU A 125 3.78 -17.63 -32.14
C LEU A 125 2.36 -18.22 -32.09
N GLU A 126 2.21 -19.48 -32.52
CA GLU A 126 0.94 -20.20 -32.52
C GLU A 126 0.41 -20.43 -31.10
N GLU A 127 1.25 -20.90 -30.18
CA GLU A 127 0.87 -21.05 -28.76
C GLU A 127 0.47 -19.70 -28.15
N THR A 128 1.22 -18.64 -28.45
CA THR A 128 0.94 -17.28 -27.95
C THR A 128 -0.43 -16.79 -28.45
N ILE A 129 -0.72 -16.93 -29.74
CA ILE A 129 -2.01 -16.55 -30.34
C ILE A 129 -3.15 -17.42 -29.78
N SER A 130 -2.93 -18.73 -29.63
CA SER A 130 -3.90 -19.67 -29.07
C SER A 130 -4.28 -19.28 -27.63
N LEU A 131 -3.28 -19.00 -26.77
CA LEU A 131 -3.51 -18.53 -25.41
C LEU A 131 -4.30 -17.21 -25.38
N VAL A 132 -3.95 -16.22 -26.19
CA VAL A 132 -4.63 -14.92 -26.17
C VAL A 132 -6.07 -15.01 -26.70
N ARG A 133 -6.34 -15.87 -27.69
CA ARG A 133 -7.72 -16.20 -28.11
C ARG A 133 -8.53 -16.92 -27.03
N ARG A 134 -7.90 -17.73 -26.17
CA ARG A 134 -8.59 -18.31 -24.99
C ARG A 134 -8.90 -17.25 -23.95
N ILE A 135 -7.96 -16.35 -23.66
CA ILE A 135 -8.12 -15.19 -22.78
C ILE A 135 -9.29 -14.31 -23.24
N GLU A 136 -9.35 -13.96 -24.53
CA GLU A 136 -10.46 -13.18 -25.11
C GLU A 136 -11.82 -13.83 -24.87
N LYS A 137 -11.94 -15.16 -25.09
CA LYS A 137 -13.18 -15.94 -24.88
C LYS A 137 -13.66 -15.99 -23.42
N THR A 138 -12.88 -15.49 -22.46
CA THR A 138 -13.32 -15.33 -21.06
C THR A 138 -14.12 -14.05 -20.80
N GLY A 139 -14.08 -13.09 -21.73
CA GLY A 139 -14.64 -11.75 -21.55
C GLY A 139 -13.67 -10.76 -20.91
N ALA A 140 -12.36 -11.04 -20.91
CA ALA A 140 -11.33 -10.09 -20.52
C ALA A 140 -11.40 -8.80 -21.37
N ALA A 141 -11.30 -7.64 -20.74
CA ALA A 141 -11.51 -6.34 -21.38
C ALA A 141 -10.30 -5.85 -22.21
N ALA A 142 -9.11 -6.37 -21.93
CA ALA A 142 -7.85 -6.11 -22.63
C ALA A 142 -6.77 -7.11 -22.20
N VAL A 143 -5.70 -7.22 -23.01
CA VAL A 143 -4.52 -8.04 -22.71
C VAL A 143 -3.24 -7.22 -22.86
N ALA A 144 -2.41 -7.19 -21.83
CA ALA A 144 -1.09 -6.58 -21.89
C ALA A 144 -0.04 -7.64 -22.23
N VAL A 145 0.66 -7.47 -23.36
CA VAL A 145 1.63 -8.45 -23.87
C VAL A 145 3.04 -7.91 -23.71
N HIS A 146 3.81 -8.52 -22.80
CA HIS A 146 5.25 -8.31 -22.76
C HIS A 146 5.91 -9.20 -23.83
N GLY A 147 6.39 -8.59 -24.91
CA GLY A 147 7.03 -9.26 -26.06
C GLY A 147 8.42 -9.84 -25.75
N ARG A 148 8.55 -10.61 -24.66
CA ARG A 148 9.74 -11.37 -24.29
C ARG A 148 9.34 -12.69 -23.66
N PHE A 149 10.03 -13.78 -23.99
CA PHE A 149 9.84 -15.09 -23.36
C PHE A 149 10.16 -15.02 -21.86
N LYS A 150 9.74 -16.01 -21.07
CA LYS A 150 9.93 -16.05 -19.60
C LYS A 150 11.43 -16.05 -19.20
N GLU A 151 12.25 -16.69 -20.00
CA GLU A 151 13.69 -16.86 -19.81
C GLU A 151 14.45 -15.58 -20.19
N GLU A 152 13.89 -14.77 -21.08
CA GLU A 152 14.51 -13.54 -21.54
C GLU A 152 14.60 -12.46 -20.46
N ARG A 153 15.76 -11.82 -20.45
CA ARG A 153 16.11 -10.69 -19.58
C ARG A 153 16.04 -9.35 -20.34
N PRO A 154 15.97 -8.20 -19.67
CA PRO A 154 15.77 -6.89 -20.32
C PRO A 154 16.91 -6.40 -21.25
N ARG A 155 17.97 -7.20 -21.43
CA ARG A 155 19.06 -7.03 -22.41
C ARG A 155 18.81 -7.69 -23.77
N HIS A 156 17.86 -8.63 -23.83
CA HIS A 156 17.40 -9.21 -25.10
C HIS A 156 16.40 -8.25 -25.73
N PRO A 157 16.28 -8.18 -27.07
CA PRO A 157 15.30 -7.32 -27.73
C PRO A 157 13.86 -7.69 -27.33
N VAL A 158 12.91 -6.85 -27.71
CA VAL A 158 11.47 -7.15 -27.64
C VAL A 158 10.99 -7.66 -28.99
N HIS A 159 10.26 -8.77 -28.99
CA HIS A 159 9.67 -9.40 -30.18
C HIS A 159 8.39 -8.65 -30.56
N CYS A 160 8.54 -7.58 -31.35
CA CYS A 160 7.44 -6.73 -31.81
C CYS A 160 6.49 -7.47 -32.77
N ASP A 161 7.04 -8.38 -33.57
CA ASP A 161 6.34 -9.31 -34.46
C ASP A 161 5.33 -10.19 -33.70
N TYR A 162 5.71 -10.71 -32.52
CA TYR A 162 4.78 -11.45 -31.67
C TYR A 162 3.61 -10.59 -31.18
N ILE A 163 3.90 -9.35 -30.75
CA ILE A 163 2.84 -8.43 -30.30
C ILE A 163 1.91 -8.07 -31.48
N GLN A 164 2.47 -7.84 -32.67
CA GLN A 164 1.73 -7.52 -33.89
C GLN A 164 0.83 -8.66 -34.34
N ALA A 165 1.33 -9.90 -34.38
CA ALA A 165 0.53 -11.06 -34.75
C ALA A 165 -0.59 -11.32 -33.74
N VAL A 166 -0.34 -11.09 -32.44
CA VAL A 166 -1.39 -11.15 -31.41
C VAL A 166 -2.44 -10.06 -31.61
N ALA A 167 -2.03 -8.80 -31.85
CA ALA A 167 -2.93 -7.68 -32.09
C ALA A 167 -3.80 -7.85 -33.34
N GLN A 168 -3.34 -8.58 -34.35
CA GLN A 168 -4.12 -8.95 -35.54
C GLN A 168 -5.07 -10.14 -35.30
N ALA A 169 -4.83 -10.95 -34.26
CA ALA A 169 -5.49 -12.24 -34.07
C ALA A 169 -6.69 -12.22 -33.10
N VAL A 170 -6.94 -11.10 -32.40
CA VAL A 170 -8.04 -10.88 -31.45
C VAL A 170 -8.68 -9.50 -31.64
N SER A 171 -9.90 -9.32 -31.13
CA SER A 171 -10.68 -8.08 -31.18
C SER A 171 -10.54 -7.22 -29.92
N ILE A 172 -10.15 -7.80 -28.78
CA ILE A 172 -9.89 -7.05 -27.55
C ILE A 172 -8.62 -6.18 -27.67
N PRO A 173 -8.55 -5.01 -26.99
CA PRO A 173 -7.36 -4.16 -27.00
C PRO A 173 -6.12 -4.88 -26.50
N VAL A 174 -5.09 -4.90 -27.35
CA VAL A 174 -3.73 -5.33 -27.00
C VAL A 174 -2.91 -4.13 -26.54
N ILE A 175 -2.27 -4.27 -25.38
CA ILE A 175 -1.40 -3.25 -24.78
C ILE A 175 0.06 -3.73 -24.89
N ALA A 176 0.85 -3.11 -25.77
CA ALA A 176 2.25 -3.49 -25.99
C ALA A 176 3.13 -3.14 -24.79
N ASN A 177 3.93 -4.11 -24.32
CA ASN A 177 4.86 -3.92 -23.21
C ASN A 177 6.26 -4.46 -23.52
N GLY A 178 7.28 -3.79 -22.97
CA GLY A 178 8.68 -4.20 -23.05
C GLY A 178 9.61 -3.25 -23.81
N GLY A 179 9.07 -2.29 -24.56
CA GLY A 179 9.86 -1.40 -25.45
C GLY A 179 10.76 -0.35 -24.79
N SER A 180 10.74 -0.18 -23.46
CA SER A 180 11.61 0.80 -22.78
C SER A 180 13.11 0.53 -23.06
N LEU A 181 13.90 1.58 -23.34
CA LEU A 181 15.26 1.58 -23.93
C LEU A 181 15.35 1.16 -25.38
N ASP A 182 14.74 0.03 -25.74
CA ASP A 182 14.95 -0.60 -27.05
C ASP A 182 14.28 0.23 -28.15
N HIS A 183 13.03 0.64 -27.91
CA HIS A 183 12.22 1.49 -28.78
C HIS A 183 11.89 2.83 -28.11
N VAL A 184 11.51 2.82 -26.82
CA VAL A 184 10.98 4.00 -26.11
C VAL A 184 12.03 4.60 -25.17
N LYS A 185 12.46 5.83 -25.50
CA LYS A 185 13.35 6.70 -24.71
C LYS A 185 12.70 8.06 -24.42
N THR A 186 11.84 8.54 -25.32
CA THR A 186 11.09 9.79 -25.27
C THR A 186 9.58 9.54 -25.41
N ASN A 187 8.77 10.60 -25.26
CA ASN A 187 7.33 10.51 -25.44
C ASN A 187 6.93 10.19 -26.90
N ALA A 188 7.62 10.77 -27.88
CA ALA A 188 7.33 10.56 -29.30
C ALA A 188 7.50 9.09 -29.72
N ASP A 189 8.50 8.41 -29.14
CA ASP A 189 8.78 7.00 -29.40
C ASP A 189 7.63 6.04 -29.00
N ILE A 190 6.71 6.49 -28.12
CA ILE A 190 5.57 5.69 -27.66
C ILE A 190 4.66 5.36 -28.85
N GLU A 191 4.39 6.35 -29.71
CA GLU A 191 3.54 6.19 -30.88
C GLU A 191 4.21 5.31 -31.95
N GLU A 192 5.52 5.43 -32.15
CA GLU A 192 6.26 4.54 -33.06
C GLU A 192 6.32 3.10 -32.55
N PHE A 193 6.47 2.89 -31.24
CA PHE A 193 6.36 1.56 -30.64
C PHE A 193 4.93 0.99 -30.75
N ARG A 194 3.89 1.82 -30.65
CA ARG A 194 2.49 1.43 -30.88
C ARG A 194 2.27 0.99 -32.32
N LYS A 195 2.73 1.78 -33.30
CA LYS A 195 2.65 1.47 -34.74
C LYS A 195 3.37 0.16 -35.10
N VAL A 196 4.63 0.00 -34.70
CA VAL A 196 5.43 -1.19 -35.09
C VAL A 196 4.90 -2.48 -34.47
N THR A 197 4.25 -2.40 -33.31
CA THR A 197 3.61 -3.56 -32.67
C THR A 197 2.15 -3.77 -33.08
N GLY A 198 1.57 -2.90 -33.91
CA GLY A 198 0.14 -2.92 -34.28
C GLY A 198 -0.83 -2.84 -33.10
N ALA A 199 -0.35 -2.51 -31.90
CA ALA A 199 -1.11 -2.59 -30.66
C ALA A 199 -2.06 -1.38 -30.53
N SER A 200 -3.15 -1.56 -29.78
CA SER A 200 -4.07 -0.44 -29.52
C SER A 200 -3.47 0.58 -28.55
N SER A 201 -2.57 0.13 -27.66
CA SER A 201 -2.08 0.91 -26.51
C SER A 201 -0.66 0.50 -26.11
N VAL A 202 0.02 1.32 -25.30
CA VAL A 202 1.40 1.06 -24.85
C VAL A 202 1.54 1.16 -23.34
N MET A 203 2.22 0.18 -22.74
CA MET A 203 2.52 0.12 -21.31
C MET A 203 4.02 0.22 -21.05
N LEU A 204 4.45 1.22 -20.27
CA LEU A 204 5.85 1.51 -19.96
C LEU A 204 6.21 1.13 -18.51
N ALA A 205 7.33 0.41 -18.35
CA ALA A 205 7.88 0.03 -17.06
C ALA A 205 9.15 0.83 -16.76
N ARG A 206 10.30 0.34 -17.23
CA ARG A 206 11.64 0.89 -16.93
C ARG A 206 11.77 2.38 -17.27
N ALA A 207 11.23 2.82 -18.41
CA ALA A 207 11.31 4.22 -18.82
C ALA A 207 10.66 5.16 -17.78
N ALA A 208 9.45 4.82 -17.34
CA ALA A 208 8.71 5.58 -16.32
C ALA A 208 9.36 5.47 -14.92
N MET A 209 9.90 4.30 -14.57
CA MET A 209 10.64 4.09 -13.32
C MET A 209 11.86 5.00 -13.19
N TRP A 210 12.56 5.27 -14.30
CA TRP A 210 13.71 6.17 -14.32
C TRP A 210 13.32 7.65 -14.44
N ASN A 211 12.33 7.94 -15.28
CA ASN A 211 11.78 9.29 -15.44
C ASN A 211 10.30 9.21 -15.85
N ALA A 212 9.41 9.47 -14.90
CA ALA A 212 7.96 9.44 -15.11
C ALA A 212 7.47 10.42 -16.18
N SER A 213 8.22 11.50 -16.47
CA SER A 213 7.87 12.43 -17.55
C SER A 213 8.09 11.87 -18.96
N VAL A 214 8.42 10.59 -19.13
CA VAL A 214 8.29 9.91 -20.44
C VAL A 214 6.86 9.97 -20.99
N PHE A 215 5.84 10.06 -20.12
CA PHE A 215 4.45 10.27 -20.54
C PHE A 215 4.14 11.71 -20.99
N ARG A 216 5.03 12.67 -20.71
CA ARG A 216 4.78 14.10 -20.94
C ARG A 216 4.98 14.47 -22.41
N SER A 217 3.90 14.89 -23.07
CA SER A 217 3.91 15.23 -24.50
C SER A 217 4.77 16.44 -24.87
N GLN A 218 5.03 17.37 -23.94
CA GLN A 218 5.96 18.49 -24.16
C GLN A 218 7.42 18.13 -23.79
N GLY A 219 7.76 16.84 -23.79
CA GLY A 219 9.11 16.33 -23.55
C GLY A 219 9.45 16.05 -22.08
N ALA A 220 10.55 15.31 -21.88
CA ALA A 220 11.02 14.92 -20.55
C ALA A 220 11.58 16.10 -19.76
N LEU A 221 11.36 16.09 -18.44
CA LEU A 221 11.90 17.07 -17.50
C LEU A 221 13.24 16.60 -16.88
N PRO A 222 14.07 17.53 -16.36
CA PRO A 222 15.28 17.22 -15.61
C PRO A 222 15.02 16.25 -14.45
N LEU A 223 15.94 15.32 -14.21
CA LEU A 223 15.79 14.24 -13.22
C LEU A 223 15.54 14.79 -11.81
N GLU A 224 16.21 15.89 -11.49
CA GLU A 224 16.15 16.60 -10.22
C GLU A 224 14.71 17.05 -9.92
N LYS A 225 13.99 17.54 -10.94
CA LYS A 225 12.57 17.93 -10.82
C LYS A 225 11.65 16.73 -10.60
N ILE A 226 11.89 15.63 -11.31
CA ILE A 226 11.11 14.38 -11.16
C ILE A 226 11.26 13.82 -9.74
N MET A 227 12.48 13.81 -9.21
CA MET A 227 12.77 13.32 -7.86
C MET A 227 12.14 14.21 -6.78
N GLU A 228 12.17 15.54 -6.96
CA GLU A 228 11.50 16.50 -6.09
C GLU A 228 9.97 16.28 -6.06
N ASP A 229 9.34 16.14 -7.22
CA ASP A 229 7.88 15.94 -7.34
C ASP A 229 7.46 14.56 -6.80
N TYR A 230 8.24 13.51 -7.06
CA TYR A 230 8.05 12.19 -6.44
C TYR A 230 8.12 12.26 -4.90
N LEU A 231 9.15 12.92 -4.38
CA LEU A 231 9.37 13.04 -2.94
C LEU A 231 8.26 13.86 -2.26
N LYS A 232 7.77 14.93 -2.92
CA LYS A 232 6.59 15.67 -2.44
C LYS A 232 5.36 14.78 -2.31
N TYR A 233 5.14 13.83 -3.22
CA TYR A 233 4.07 12.84 -3.05
C TYR A 233 4.35 11.81 -1.95
N ALA A 234 5.58 11.33 -1.84
CA ALA A 234 5.97 10.40 -0.78
C ALA A 234 5.78 11.01 0.62
N ILE A 235 6.01 12.31 0.79
CA ILE A 235 5.77 13.05 2.03
C ILE A 235 4.27 13.22 2.30
N ARG A 236 3.51 13.76 1.33
CA ARG A 236 2.06 14.01 1.46
C ARG A 236 1.26 12.77 1.81
N TYR A 237 1.59 11.63 1.19
CA TYR A 237 0.88 10.37 1.36
C TYR A 237 1.61 9.40 2.30
N ASP A 238 2.45 9.90 3.21
CA ASP A 238 3.14 9.13 4.27
C ASP A 238 3.68 7.77 3.77
N ASN A 239 4.45 7.84 2.67
CA ASN A 239 5.02 6.67 2.01
C ASN A 239 6.23 6.16 2.78
N ASN A 240 6.40 4.84 2.87
CA ASN A 240 7.48 4.26 3.66
C ASN A 240 8.87 4.71 3.17
N ALA A 241 9.73 5.20 4.07
CA ALA A 241 11.04 5.75 3.71
C ALA A 241 11.95 4.79 2.93
N PHE A 242 11.92 3.48 3.20
CA PHE A 242 12.67 2.50 2.42
C PHE A 242 12.13 2.36 0.99
N ASN A 243 10.82 2.50 0.79
CA ASN A 243 10.19 2.52 -0.53
C ASN A 243 10.52 3.81 -1.29
N THR A 244 10.40 4.96 -0.64
CA THR A 244 10.79 6.28 -1.18
C THR A 244 12.25 6.26 -1.64
N LYS A 245 13.17 5.82 -0.77
CA LYS A 245 14.59 5.64 -1.06
C LYS A 245 14.83 4.70 -2.24
N TYR A 246 14.15 3.54 -2.26
CA TYR A 246 14.31 2.58 -3.35
C TYR A 246 13.99 3.19 -4.72
N CYS A 247 12.87 3.92 -4.83
CA CYS A 247 12.45 4.55 -6.08
C CYS A 247 13.40 5.68 -6.51
N LEU A 248 13.83 6.54 -5.57
CA LEU A 248 14.83 7.57 -5.85
C LEU A 248 16.17 6.97 -6.33
N CYS A 249 16.63 5.86 -5.73
CA CYS A 249 17.79 5.14 -6.23
C CYS A 249 17.57 4.53 -7.64
N GLN A 250 16.35 4.08 -7.97
CA GLN A 250 16.05 3.67 -9.35
C GLN A 250 16.12 4.84 -10.33
N MET A 251 15.65 6.04 -9.95
CA MET A 251 15.75 7.26 -10.76
C MET A 251 17.21 7.70 -10.97
N LEU A 252 18.02 7.68 -9.91
CA LEU A 252 19.43 8.07 -9.94
C LEU A 252 20.30 7.15 -10.82
N ARG A 253 20.00 5.84 -10.89
CA ARG A 253 20.73 4.84 -11.70
C ARG A 253 22.25 4.84 -11.45
N ASP A 254 23.02 5.35 -12.41
CA ASP A 254 24.47 5.51 -12.41
C ASP A 254 24.94 6.69 -11.55
N LYS A 255 24.08 7.70 -11.32
CA LYS A 255 24.33 8.84 -10.42
C LYS A 255 24.21 8.48 -8.93
N VAL A 256 23.99 7.21 -8.57
CA VAL A 256 23.86 6.77 -7.17
C VAL A 256 25.14 7.02 -6.34
N GLU A 257 26.32 7.04 -6.98
CA GLU A 257 27.59 7.37 -6.32
C GLU A 257 27.87 8.87 -6.15
N SER A 258 26.98 9.73 -6.66
CA SER A 258 27.07 11.20 -6.48
C SER A 258 26.90 11.61 -5.01
N PRO A 259 27.27 12.85 -4.62
CA PRO A 259 27.06 13.34 -3.27
C PRO A 259 25.58 13.21 -2.81
N LEU A 260 24.64 13.57 -3.67
CA LEU A 260 23.20 13.41 -3.42
C LEU A 260 22.82 11.93 -3.29
N GLY A 261 23.29 11.07 -4.19
CA GLY A 261 23.00 9.64 -4.15
C GLY A 261 23.48 8.97 -2.86
N LYS A 262 24.65 9.36 -2.35
CA LYS A 262 25.20 8.88 -1.06
C LYS A 262 24.38 9.35 0.14
N GLN A 263 23.93 10.61 0.14
CA GLN A 263 23.01 11.12 1.17
C GLN A 263 21.69 10.34 1.16
N VAL A 264 21.09 10.15 -0.02
CA VAL A 264 19.84 9.38 -0.18
C VAL A 264 20.01 7.91 0.25
N GLN A 265 21.14 7.26 -0.05
CA GLN A 265 21.42 5.90 0.43
C GLN A 265 21.50 5.82 1.96
N ALA A 266 22.21 6.77 2.59
CA ALA A 266 22.44 6.82 4.02
C ALA A 266 21.15 7.10 4.83
N ALA A 267 20.24 7.91 4.28
CA ALA A 267 19.00 8.31 4.94
C ALA A 267 18.10 7.13 5.35
N GLN A 268 17.59 7.14 6.57
CA GLN A 268 16.68 6.14 7.15
C GLN A 268 15.23 6.65 7.24
N THR A 269 15.03 7.97 7.24
CA THR A 269 13.71 8.61 7.37
C THR A 269 13.37 9.51 6.17
N ASN A 270 12.08 9.77 5.93
CA ASN A 270 11.67 10.75 4.91
C ASN A 270 12.15 12.17 5.26
N ALA A 271 12.42 12.48 6.53
CA ALA A 271 12.99 13.77 6.94
C ALA A 271 14.43 13.93 6.43
N GLU A 272 15.29 12.95 6.65
CA GLU A 272 16.67 12.91 6.14
C GLU A 272 16.72 12.90 4.60
N ILE A 273 15.80 12.17 3.94
CA ILE A 273 15.66 12.25 2.48
C ILE A 273 15.26 13.67 2.07
N SER A 274 14.31 14.31 2.77
CA SER A 274 13.88 15.68 2.46
C SER A 274 15.02 16.70 2.62
N GLU A 275 15.89 16.51 3.60
CA GLU A 275 17.08 17.34 3.80
C GLU A 275 18.05 17.26 2.61
N ALA A 276 18.32 16.06 2.08
CA ALA A 276 19.17 15.89 0.91
C ALA A 276 18.66 16.62 -0.36
N TYR A 277 17.35 16.88 -0.45
CA TYR A 277 16.71 17.61 -1.55
C TYR A 277 16.34 19.08 -1.22
N GLY A 278 16.71 19.61 -0.05
CA GLY A 278 16.35 20.97 0.36
C GLY A 278 14.84 21.18 0.63
N LEU A 279 14.11 20.10 0.95
CA LEU A 279 12.67 20.08 1.21
C LEU A 279 12.30 20.00 2.70
N GLN A 280 13.21 20.35 3.62
CA GLN A 280 12.97 20.31 5.07
C GLN A 280 11.72 21.10 5.48
N GLU A 281 11.55 22.30 4.92
CA GLU A 281 10.42 23.18 5.23
C GLU A 281 9.10 22.58 4.74
N PHE A 282 9.07 22.06 3.51
CA PHE A 282 7.91 21.37 2.94
C PHE A 282 7.55 20.11 3.75
N TYR A 283 8.56 19.35 4.19
CA TYR A 283 8.37 18.20 5.07
C TYR A 283 7.73 18.62 6.40
N ARG A 284 8.29 19.62 7.08
CA ARG A 284 7.80 20.09 8.39
C ARG A 284 6.35 20.58 8.30
N GLN A 285 6.06 21.49 7.35
CA GLN A 285 4.71 22.01 7.11
C GLN A 285 3.70 20.89 6.80
N THR A 286 4.10 19.89 6.01
CA THR A 286 3.21 18.75 5.72
C THR A 286 2.96 17.91 6.98
N GLN A 287 3.98 17.62 7.80
CA GLN A 287 3.80 16.87 9.04
C GLN A 287 2.93 17.64 10.06
N GLU A 288 3.11 18.96 10.18
CA GLU A 288 2.26 19.84 11.01
C GLU A 288 0.79 19.77 10.56
N GLN A 289 0.52 19.84 9.24
CA GLN A 289 -0.84 19.69 8.69
C GLN A 289 -1.44 18.31 8.94
N LEU A 290 -0.67 17.24 8.74
CA LEU A 290 -1.12 15.87 9.01
C LEU A 290 -1.37 15.63 10.50
N GLN A 291 -0.60 16.26 11.39
CA GLN A 291 -0.82 16.18 12.83
C GLN A 291 -2.07 16.96 13.25
N ALA A 292 -2.24 18.20 12.79
CA ALA A 292 -3.45 18.99 13.06
C ALA A 292 -4.73 18.26 12.59
N ARG A 293 -4.67 17.53 11.46
CA ARG A 293 -5.76 16.65 11.02
C ARG A 293 -6.03 15.48 11.97
N ARG A 294 -5.00 14.82 12.51
CA ARG A 294 -5.16 13.77 13.54
C ARG A 294 -5.81 14.34 14.80
N ASP A 295 -5.34 15.50 15.26
CA ASP A 295 -5.81 16.14 16.49
C ASP A 295 -7.26 16.63 16.33
N ALA A 296 -7.64 17.14 15.15
CA ALA A 296 -9.03 17.48 14.80
C ALA A 296 -9.96 16.25 14.84
N LEU A 297 -9.52 15.10 14.31
CA LEU A 297 -10.29 13.86 14.35
C LEU A 297 -10.40 13.30 15.79
N GLN A 298 -9.32 13.36 16.58
CA GLN A 298 -9.32 12.93 17.99
C GLN A 298 -10.12 13.86 18.91
N SER A 299 -10.25 15.15 18.59
CA SER A 299 -11.08 16.10 19.34
C SER A 299 -12.55 16.09 18.88
N GLY A 300 -12.83 15.66 17.64
CA GLY A 300 -14.19 15.39 17.14
C GLY A 300 -14.82 14.13 17.74
N SER A 301 -14.02 13.10 18.07
CA SER A 301 -14.45 12.10 19.04
C SER A 301 -14.54 12.74 20.42
N GLN A 302 -15.75 12.85 20.98
CA GLN A 302 -15.89 13.21 22.39
C GLN A 302 -14.99 12.31 23.24
N PRO A 303 -14.30 12.83 24.28
CA PRO A 303 -13.64 11.97 25.25
C PRO A 303 -14.74 11.09 25.86
N GLU A 304 -14.79 9.82 25.45
CA GLU A 304 -15.90 8.94 25.79
C GLU A 304 -16.05 8.88 27.30
N ARG A 305 -17.15 9.42 27.80
CA ARG A 305 -17.37 9.55 29.23
C ARG A 305 -17.37 8.14 29.84
N PRO A 306 -16.62 7.90 30.92
CA PRO A 306 -16.64 6.61 31.59
C PRO A 306 -18.08 6.24 31.98
N VAL A 307 -18.55 5.13 31.44
CA VAL A 307 -19.84 4.53 31.76
C VAL A 307 -19.59 3.45 32.81
N THR A 308 -20.12 3.67 34.01
CA THR A 308 -20.07 2.68 35.09
C THR A 308 -21.29 1.78 35.02
N ASP A 309 -21.07 0.49 34.79
CA ASP A 309 -22.09 -0.56 34.85
C ASP A 309 -21.74 -1.53 35.98
N GLY A 310 -22.53 -1.50 37.06
CA GLY A 310 -22.18 -2.15 38.33
C GLY A 310 -20.82 -1.69 38.86
N ASP A 311 -19.93 -2.66 39.12
CA ASP A 311 -18.57 -2.40 39.62
C ASP A 311 -17.54 -2.09 38.52
N VAL A 312 -17.95 -2.07 37.23
CA VAL A 312 -17.05 -1.94 36.08
C VAL A 312 -17.22 -0.61 35.37
N THR A 313 -16.18 0.22 35.40
CA THR A 313 -16.09 1.45 34.60
C THR A 313 -15.57 1.13 33.19
N THR A 314 -16.28 1.61 32.16
CA THR A 314 -15.98 1.33 30.75
C THR A 314 -15.84 2.59 29.90
N MET A 315 -14.92 2.57 28.93
CA MET A 315 -14.71 3.60 27.90
C MET A 315 -14.23 2.90 26.62
N ALA A 316 -14.53 3.38 25.41
CA ALA A 316 -13.85 2.86 24.21
C ALA A 316 -12.42 3.41 24.14
N VAL A 317 -11.46 2.56 24.44
CA VAL A 317 -10.03 2.90 24.37
C VAL A 317 -9.27 1.80 23.65
N LYS A 318 -8.42 2.18 22.70
CA LYS A 318 -7.56 1.26 21.98
C LYS A 318 -6.11 1.53 22.37
N PHE A 319 -5.29 0.49 22.50
CA PHE A 319 -3.86 0.69 22.71
C PHE A 319 -3.13 0.82 21.37
N GLU A 320 -2.74 2.04 21.01
CA GLU A 320 -1.94 2.27 19.81
C GLU A 320 -0.45 2.37 20.16
N ARG A 321 0.33 1.33 19.82
CA ARG A 321 1.74 1.23 20.24
C ARG A 321 2.60 2.45 19.87
N ARG A 322 2.26 3.12 18.77
CA ARG A 322 2.92 4.32 18.23
C ARG A 322 2.78 5.57 19.10
N GLU A 323 1.79 5.63 19.99
CA GLU A 323 1.55 6.80 20.87
C GLU A 323 2.42 6.78 22.15
N TYR A 324 3.19 5.71 22.39
CA TYR A 324 3.95 5.51 23.62
C TYR A 324 5.44 5.23 23.34
N PRO A 325 6.38 5.71 24.17
CA PRO A 325 7.80 5.44 24.00
C PRO A 325 8.15 3.93 23.95
N PRO A 326 9.23 3.51 23.24
CA PRO A 326 9.61 2.10 23.10
C PRO A 326 9.81 1.33 24.42
N GLN A 327 10.13 2.04 25.50
CA GLN A 327 10.38 1.50 26.84
C GLN A 327 9.22 1.67 27.85
N ILE A 328 8.13 2.36 27.49
CA ILE A 328 6.98 2.62 28.36
C ILE A 328 5.72 1.95 27.79
N THR A 329 4.85 1.45 28.67
CA THR A 329 3.50 1.01 28.32
C THR A 329 2.52 1.36 29.45
N PRO A 330 1.23 1.65 29.17
CA PRO A 330 0.22 1.97 30.18
C PRO A 330 0.15 0.97 31.34
N LYS A 331 0.26 -0.34 31.06
CA LYS A 331 0.27 -1.40 32.09
C LYS A 331 1.46 -1.28 33.05
N MET A 332 2.64 -0.88 32.55
CA MET A 332 3.80 -0.61 33.40
C MET A 332 3.60 0.68 34.21
N PHE A 333 3.04 1.71 33.57
CA PHE A 333 2.79 3.01 34.20
C PHE A 333 1.80 2.90 35.36
N LEU A 334 0.67 2.20 35.15
CA LEU A 334 -0.31 1.90 36.20
C LEU A 334 0.29 1.06 37.34
N LEU A 335 1.18 0.11 37.04
CA LEU A 335 1.85 -0.69 38.06
C LEU A 335 2.76 0.15 38.96
N GLU A 336 3.60 1.03 38.39
CA GLU A 336 4.48 1.89 39.19
C GLU A 336 3.70 2.98 39.93
N TRP A 337 2.63 3.53 39.33
CA TRP A 337 1.70 4.42 40.03
C TRP A 337 1.03 3.73 41.23
N SER A 338 0.47 2.53 41.06
CA SER A 338 -0.14 1.79 42.17
C SER A 338 0.85 1.52 43.31
N ARG A 339 2.12 1.24 43.01
CA ARG A 339 3.17 1.10 44.03
C ARG A 339 3.45 2.42 44.77
N LYS A 340 3.53 3.54 44.05
CA LYS A 340 3.76 4.86 44.62
C LYS A 340 2.64 5.25 45.60
N GLU A 341 1.39 4.99 45.21
CA GLU A 341 0.19 5.21 46.03
C GLU A 341 -0.06 4.09 47.07
N LYS A 342 0.87 3.13 47.22
CA LYS A 342 0.81 2.00 48.18
C LYS A 342 -0.45 1.13 48.05
N LEU A 343 -1.00 1.04 46.83
CA LEU A 343 -2.12 0.17 46.49
C LEU A 343 -1.65 -1.26 46.20
N GLU A 344 -2.58 -2.20 46.26
CA GLU A 344 -2.37 -3.55 45.75
C GLU A 344 -2.02 -3.55 44.25
N GLN A 345 -1.27 -4.57 43.81
CA GLN A 345 -0.87 -4.71 42.42
C GLN A 345 -2.10 -4.86 41.50
N PRO A 346 -2.20 -4.08 40.39
CA PRO A 346 -3.28 -4.20 39.42
C PRO A 346 -3.45 -5.63 38.88
N GLN A 347 -4.65 -6.19 39.07
CA GLN A 347 -4.99 -7.56 38.63
C GLN A 347 -5.76 -7.53 37.31
N TYR A 348 -5.49 -8.46 36.39
CA TYR A 348 -6.07 -8.46 35.03
C TYR A 348 -6.84 -9.75 34.72
N GLU A 349 -8.15 -9.63 34.51
CA GLU A 349 -9.03 -10.69 34.04
C GLU A 349 -9.27 -10.49 32.53
N THR A 350 -8.94 -11.47 31.68
CA THR A 350 -9.10 -11.35 30.21
C THR A 350 -9.99 -12.45 29.66
N VAL A 351 -11.03 -12.05 28.92
CA VAL A 351 -11.98 -12.94 28.23
C VAL A 351 -11.64 -12.95 26.73
N GLN A 352 -11.78 -14.10 26.09
CA GLN A 352 -11.69 -14.25 24.64
C GLN A 352 -13.08 -14.52 24.04
N ARG A 353 -13.47 -13.76 23.01
CA ARG A 353 -14.73 -13.94 22.28
C ARG A 353 -14.59 -15.07 21.26
N ALA A 354 -15.50 -16.03 21.29
CA ALA A 354 -15.42 -17.23 20.45
C ALA A 354 -15.59 -16.96 18.93
N GLN A 355 -16.31 -15.88 18.57
CA GLN A 355 -16.68 -15.57 17.18
C GLN A 355 -15.50 -15.13 16.31
N ASP A 356 -14.61 -14.31 16.86
CA ASP A 356 -13.50 -13.65 16.17
C ASP A 356 -12.15 -13.82 16.89
N ARG A 357 -12.12 -14.59 17.98
CA ARG A 357 -10.95 -14.82 18.85
C ARG A 357 -10.39 -13.53 19.48
N ALA A 358 -11.13 -12.42 19.45
CA ALA A 358 -10.70 -11.15 20.02
C ALA A 358 -10.73 -11.17 21.56
N PHE A 359 -9.94 -10.30 22.18
CA PHE A 359 -9.71 -10.26 23.63
C PHE A 359 -10.25 -8.97 24.25
N GLN A 360 -10.87 -9.08 25.43
CA GLN A 360 -11.23 -7.93 26.25
C GLN A 360 -10.70 -8.17 27.66
N SER A 361 -10.02 -7.18 28.22
CA SER A 361 -9.41 -7.25 29.56
C SER A 361 -10.12 -6.31 30.53
N THR A 362 -10.17 -6.70 31.78
CA THR A 362 -10.65 -5.91 32.91
C THR A 362 -9.52 -5.83 33.92
N VAL A 363 -9.13 -4.62 34.32
CA VAL A 363 -8.16 -4.40 35.39
C VAL A 363 -8.87 -4.02 36.67
N THR A 364 -8.49 -4.66 37.78
CA THR A 364 -8.97 -4.32 39.13
C THR A 364 -7.87 -3.53 39.85
N VAL A 365 -8.21 -2.32 40.33
CA VAL A 365 -7.33 -1.45 41.13
C VAL A 365 -8.15 -0.82 42.26
N ALA A 366 -7.68 -0.93 43.51
CA ALA A 366 -8.38 -0.42 44.70
C ALA A 366 -9.87 -0.86 44.75
N GLN A 367 -10.12 -2.15 44.53
CA GLN A 367 -11.45 -2.80 44.46
C GLN A 367 -12.40 -2.29 43.35
N LYS A 368 -11.97 -1.36 42.48
CA LYS A 368 -12.73 -0.90 41.30
C LYS A 368 -12.25 -1.61 40.04
N LYS A 369 -13.17 -1.95 39.14
CA LYS A 369 -12.85 -2.60 37.86
C LYS A 369 -12.92 -1.61 36.69
N TYR A 370 -11.98 -1.70 35.76
CA TYR A 370 -11.87 -0.83 34.58
C TYR A 370 -11.65 -1.67 33.32
N ARG A 371 -12.33 -1.35 32.22
CA ARG A 371 -12.33 -2.15 30.99
C ARG A 371 -12.48 -1.26 29.75
N SER A 372 -11.79 -1.59 28.67
CA SER A 372 -12.15 -1.01 27.36
C SER A 372 -13.38 -1.70 26.78
N SER A 373 -14.35 -0.93 26.29
CA SER A 373 -15.49 -1.47 25.54
C SER A 373 -15.08 -2.08 24.19
N LEU A 374 -13.91 -1.70 23.67
CA LEU A 374 -13.33 -2.25 22.45
C LEU A 374 -12.70 -3.63 22.69
N TRP A 375 -12.77 -4.47 21.66
CA TRP A 375 -12.15 -5.79 21.63
C TRP A 375 -10.84 -5.72 20.84
N GLU A 376 -9.78 -6.29 21.40
CA GLU A 376 -8.41 -6.17 20.88
C GLU A 376 -7.90 -7.46 20.22
N LYS A 377 -6.99 -7.32 19.26
CA LYS A 377 -6.42 -8.47 18.50
C LYS A 377 -5.57 -9.42 19.37
N SER A 378 -5.15 -9.00 20.56
CA SER A 378 -4.33 -9.82 21.48
C SER A 378 -4.63 -9.53 22.94
N LYS A 379 -4.47 -10.54 23.81
CA LYS A 379 -4.51 -10.37 25.28
C LYS A 379 -3.60 -9.23 25.76
N LYS A 380 -2.38 -9.14 25.21
CA LYS A 380 -1.43 -8.08 25.56
C LYS A 380 -2.01 -6.68 25.29
N PHE A 381 -2.65 -6.47 24.14
CA PHE A 381 -3.24 -5.17 23.80
C PHE A 381 -4.49 -4.88 24.63
N ALA A 382 -5.34 -5.89 24.87
CA ALA A 382 -6.51 -5.78 25.73
C ALA A 382 -6.13 -5.33 27.16
N GLU A 383 -5.06 -5.88 27.73
CA GLU A 383 -4.55 -5.48 29.05
C GLU A 383 -4.02 -4.03 29.05
N GLN A 384 -3.35 -3.58 27.98
CA GLN A 384 -2.93 -2.17 27.86
C GLN A 384 -4.13 -1.24 27.76
N ALA A 385 -5.14 -1.59 26.94
CA ALA A 385 -6.38 -0.82 26.81
C ALA A 385 -7.12 -0.66 28.14
N ALA A 386 -7.25 -1.74 28.92
CA ALA A 386 -7.83 -1.69 30.26
C ALA A 386 -7.02 -0.81 31.24
N ALA A 387 -5.69 -0.87 31.17
CA ALA A 387 -4.82 0.00 31.97
C ALA A 387 -5.02 1.48 31.64
N ILE A 388 -5.17 1.84 30.36
CA ILE A 388 -5.46 3.22 29.94
C ILE A 388 -6.80 3.69 30.50
N VAL A 389 -7.87 2.89 30.43
CA VAL A 389 -9.17 3.26 31.01
C VAL A 389 -9.04 3.56 32.50
N CYS A 390 -8.30 2.74 33.25
CA CYS A 390 -8.03 2.98 34.66
C CYS A 390 -7.29 4.31 34.89
N LEU A 391 -6.19 4.55 34.18
CA LEU A 391 -5.38 5.76 34.30
C LEU A 391 -6.18 7.03 33.97
N ARG A 392 -6.94 7.02 32.87
CA ARG A 392 -7.82 8.15 32.46
C ARG A 392 -8.89 8.45 33.50
N VAL A 393 -9.56 7.43 34.04
CA VAL A 393 -10.60 7.62 35.06
C VAL A 393 -10.02 8.14 36.39
N LEU A 394 -8.78 7.78 36.70
CA LEU A 394 -8.05 8.27 37.87
C LEU A 394 -7.41 9.67 37.66
N GLY A 395 -7.45 10.22 36.44
CA GLY A 395 -6.79 11.49 36.11
C GLY A 395 -5.26 11.41 36.12
N VAL A 396 -4.69 10.22 35.92
CA VAL A 396 -3.25 9.94 35.96
C VAL A 396 -2.70 9.88 34.53
N PRO A 397 -1.50 10.42 34.24
CA PRO A 397 -0.84 10.26 32.94
C PRO A 397 -0.74 8.78 32.52
N GLU A 398 -0.78 8.51 31.22
CA GLU A 398 -0.76 7.15 30.67
C GLU A 398 0.59 6.71 30.08
N GLY A 399 1.58 7.60 30.14
CA GLY A 399 2.93 7.40 29.61
C GLY A 399 3.02 7.62 28.10
N ARG A 400 2.13 8.46 27.53
CA ARG A 400 2.18 8.87 26.12
C ARG A 400 3.48 9.61 25.80
N ILE A 401 3.84 9.67 24.52
CA ILE A 401 4.95 10.50 24.04
C ILE A 401 4.64 11.97 24.43
N GLY A 402 5.54 12.59 25.19
CA GLY A 402 5.34 13.91 25.81
C GLY A 402 5.04 13.90 27.32
N GLU A 403 4.69 12.76 27.92
CA GLU A 403 4.45 12.60 29.37
C GLU A 403 5.69 12.07 30.13
N GLU A 404 6.88 12.16 29.53
CA GLU A 404 8.08 11.44 29.98
C GLU A 404 8.62 11.91 31.34
N ASP A 405 8.42 13.19 31.71
CA ASP A 405 8.90 13.80 32.96
C ASP A 405 7.98 13.56 34.18
N SER A 406 6.94 12.73 34.03
CA SER A 406 6.01 12.34 35.10
C SER A 406 6.66 11.60 36.29
N GLY A 407 7.95 11.25 36.21
CA GLY A 407 8.75 10.72 37.32
C GLY A 407 8.39 9.30 37.78
N LEU A 408 7.55 8.58 37.03
CA LEU A 408 6.95 7.31 37.45
C LEU A 408 7.64 6.05 36.93
N VAL A 409 8.47 6.10 35.86
CA VAL A 409 9.02 4.88 35.22
C VAL A 409 10.54 4.96 35.03
N CYS A 410 11.29 4.22 35.86
CA CYS A 410 12.73 4.02 35.69
C CYS A 410 13.04 2.95 34.64
N LYS A 411 13.86 3.29 33.64
CA LYS A 411 14.18 2.43 32.48
C LYS A 411 14.87 1.12 32.89
N ARG A 412 14.24 -0.04 32.65
CA ARG A 412 14.91 -1.36 32.58
C ARG A 412 14.55 -2.05 31.26
N LYS A 413 15.53 -2.72 30.65
CA LYS A 413 15.52 -3.16 29.24
C LYS A 413 15.71 -4.68 29.17
N ARG A 414 14.78 -5.45 28.57
CA ARG A 414 15.09 -6.72 27.86
C ARG A 414 13.93 -7.34 27.05
N GLU A 415 14.23 -7.65 25.79
CA GLU A 415 14.02 -8.89 25.00
C GLU A 415 13.13 -10.00 25.61
N GLY A 416 12.26 -10.77 24.90
CA GLY A 416 11.84 -10.80 23.47
C GLY A 416 11.09 -12.11 23.09
N LYS A 417 10.55 -12.20 21.85
CA LYS A 417 10.01 -13.38 21.08
C LYS A 417 8.55 -13.90 21.21
N ASP A 418 7.81 -13.70 20.11
CA ASP A 418 7.08 -14.64 19.19
C ASP A 418 6.03 -15.70 19.61
N GLY A 419 4.97 -15.83 18.77
CA GLY A 419 4.39 -17.15 18.40
C GLY A 419 2.89 -17.30 18.03
N SER A 420 2.50 -17.08 16.76
CA SER A 420 1.42 -17.82 16.01
C SER A 420 -0.08 -17.73 16.46
N LEU A 421 -1.15 -18.20 15.74
CA LEU A 421 -1.48 -18.30 14.30
C LEU A 421 -3.01 -18.55 14.04
N HIS A 422 -3.38 -18.51 12.73
CA HIS A 422 -4.53 -19.17 12.03
C HIS A 422 -5.99 -18.67 12.15
N GLY A 423 -6.66 -18.61 10.96
CA GLY A 423 -8.12 -18.59 10.74
C GLY A 423 -8.62 -17.50 9.76
N SER A 424 -9.15 -17.86 8.58
CA SER A 424 -9.57 -16.91 7.52
C SER A 424 -10.97 -17.16 6.92
N ARG A 425 -11.68 -16.07 6.57
CA ARG A 425 -12.87 -16.00 5.68
C ARG A 425 -12.92 -14.61 5.00
N ALA A 426 -13.46 -14.52 3.78
CA ALA A 426 -13.42 -13.32 2.94
C ALA A 426 -14.78 -12.61 2.80
N PRO A 427 -14.81 -11.27 2.66
CA PRO A 427 -15.97 -10.50 2.19
C PRO A 427 -15.72 -9.63 0.94
N HIS A 428 -16.80 -9.12 0.33
CA HIS A 428 -16.85 -8.44 -0.97
C HIS A 428 -16.20 -7.04 -1.04
N LEU A 429 -15.79 -6.64 -2.25
CA LEU A 429 -15.37 -5.30 -2.65
C LEU A 429 -16.53 -4.49 -3.27
N PRO A 430 -16.70 -3.19 -2.95
CA PRO A 430 -17.56 -2.27 -3.71
C PRO A 430 -16.79 -1.63 -4.90
N GLY A 431 -17.51 -1.27 -5.96
CA GLY A 431 -16.94 -0.94 -7.27
C GLY A 431 -16.26 0.44 -7.42
N GLY A 432 -15.41 0.56 -8.45
CA GLY A 432 -14.76 1.83 -8.83
C GLY A 432 -13.35 1.73 -9.46
N GLY A 433 -12.73 0.54 -9.50
CA GLY A 433 -11.41 0.32 -10.12
C GLY A 433 -11.45 -0.57 -11.36
N VAL A 434 -10.30 -1.15 -11.72
CA VAL A 434 -10.12 -2.26 -12.68
C VAL A 434 -9.27 -3.33 -12.02
N LEU A 435 -9.50 -4.60 -12.33
CA LEU A 435 -8.69 -5.72 -11.87
C LEU A 435 -7.77 -6.25 -12.99
N CYS A 436 -6.51 -6.52 -12.69
CA CYS A 436 -5.59 -7.25 -13.58
C CYS A 436 -4.99 -8.48 -12.89
N LEU A 437 -4.83 -9.56 -13.66
CA LEU A 437 -3.99 -10.72 -13.35
C LEU A 437 -2.64 -10.70 -14.06
#